data_AF-A0A0S8C1G3-F1
#
_entry.id   AF-A0A0S8C1G3-F1
#
_cell.length_a   1.000
_cell.length_b   1.000
_cell.length_c   1.000
_cell.angle_alpha   90.00
_cell.angle_beta   90.00
_cell.angle_gamma   90.00
#
_symmetry.space_group_name_H-M   'P 1'
#
loop_
_entity.id
_entity.type
_entity.pdbx_description
1 polymer ?
#
loop_
_entity_poly.entity_id
_entity_poly.type
_entity_poly.pdbx_seq_one_letter_code
_entity_poly.pdbx_strand_id
1 'polypeptide(L)'
;MTKSVTSNRAFAAAYAGARHYGVEIFAPETTNALMGTLLVYDLCSNSSVANPEVPLSNPLELFMSGANHGGLWRSPLKIRSVLEIAALRGVVSESLRPRRDIVPP
;
A
#
# COMPACT_ATOMS: atom_id res chain seq x y z
N MET A 1 3.24 -5.43 -4.50
CA MET A 1 4.11 -6.29 -3.66
C MET A 1 5.04 -7.13 -4.51
N THR A 2 6.27 -7.35 -4.07
CA THR A 2 7.21 -8.21 -4.82
C THR A 2 7.00 -9.68 -4.44
N LYS A 3 7.35 -10.59 -5.37
CA LYS A 3 7.23 -12.04 -5.17
C LYS A 3 7.95 -12.55 -3.91
N SER A 4 9.06 -11.89 -3.54
CA SER A 4 9.86 -12.17 -2.34
C SER A 4 9.10 -11.87 -1.04
N VAL A 5 8.25 -10.84 -1.03
CA VAL A 5 7.48 -10.45 0.15
C VAL A 5 6.24 -11.31 0.29
N THR A 6 5.55 -11.61 -0.83
CA THR A 6 4.32 -12.41 -0.81
C THR A 6 4.55 -13.90 -0.59
N SER A 7 5.77 -14.42 -0.81
CA SER A 7 6.10 -15.82 -0.53
C SER A 7 6.19 -16.13 0.97
N ASN A 8 6.33 -15.10 1.81
CA ASN A 8 6.28 -15.24 3.25
C ASN A 8 4.84 -15.18 3.75
N ARG A 9 4.34 -16.31 4.26
CA ARG A 9 2.97 -16.48 4.74
C ARG A 9 2.60 -15.52 5.88
N ALA A 10 3.56 -15.15 6.74
CA ALA A 10 3.30 -14.21 7.84
C ALA A 10 2.99 -12.81 7.31
N PHE A 11 3.77 -12.35 6.32
CA PHE A 11 3.51 -11.06 5.68
C PHE A 11 2.20 -11.09 4.88
N ALA A 12 1.94 -12.16 4.12
CA ALA A 12 0.68 -12.33 3.40
C ALA A 12 -0.55 -12.20 4.33
N ALA A 13 -0.52 -12.89 5.48
CA ALA A 13 -1.59 -12.82 6.47
C ALA A 13 -1.72 -11.41 7.08
N ALA A 14 -0.60 -10.75 7.42
CA ALA A 14 -0.63 -9.38 7.94
C ALA A 14 -1.28 -8.40 6.95
N TYR A 15 -1.00 -8.55 5.65
CA TYR A 15 -1.62 -7.73 4.62
C TYR A 15 -3.11 -8.01 4.44
N ALA A 16 -3.53 -9.27 4.51
CA ALA A 16 -4.95 -9.63 4.49
C ALA A 16 -5.73 -8.97 5.64
N GLY A 17 -5.11 -8.83 6.82
CA GLY A 17 -5.71 -8.18 7.99
C GLY A 17 -5.65 -6.65 8.00
N ALA A 18 -4.78 -6.02 7.21
CA ALA A 18 -4.50 -4.58 7.27
C ALA A 18 -5.72 -3.68 7.00
N ARG A 19 -6.63 -4.11 6.11
CA ARG A 19 -7.86 -3.36 5.78
C ARG A 19 -8.78 -3.14 6.99
N HIS A 20 -8.75 -4.03 7.98
CA HIS A 20 -9.52 -3.88 9.21
C HIS A 20 -9.05 -2.70 10.08
N TYR A 21 -7.83 -2.22 9.85
CA TYR A 21 -7.22 -1.09 10.54
C TYR A 21 -7.18 0.17 9.66
N GLY A 22 -7.98 0.22 8.59
CA GLY A 22 -8.05 1.38 7.70
C GLY A 22 -6.82 1.54 6.79
N VAL A 23 -6.00 0.49 6.67
CA VAL A 23 -4.81 0.49 5.79
C VAL A 23 -5.10 -0.32 4.53
N GLU A 24 -4.95 0.31 3.38
CA GLU A 24 -5.03 -0.33 2.09
C GLU A 24 -3.65 -0.81 1.63
N ILE A 25 -3.60 -2.08 1.24
CA ILE A 25 -2.42 -2.67 0.63
C ILE A 25 -2.69 -2.79 -0.86
N PHE A 26 -1.98 -2.00 -1.66
CA PHE A 26 -2.13 -2.01 -3.10
C PHE A 26 -1.58 -3.30 -3.72
N ALA A 27 -2.27 -3.77 -4.76
CA ALA A 27 -1.74 -4.79 -5.64
C ALA A 27 -0.43 -4.31 -6.31
N PRO A 28 0.51 -5.21 -6.63
CA PRO A 28 1.74 -4.85 -7.32
C PRO A 28 1.52 -4.01 -8.58
N GLU A 29 0.53 -4.37 -9.38
CA GLU A 29 0.18 -3.71 -10.63
C GLU A 29 -0.30 -2.28 -10.38
N THR A 30 -1.10 -2.07 -9.33
CA THR A 30 -1.56 -0.75 -8.91
C THR A 30 -0.40 0.13 -8.46
N THR A 31 0.51 -0.39 -7.63
CA THR A 31 1.70 0.36 -7.20
C THR A 31 2.58 0.71 -8.41
N ASN A 32 2.79 -0.21 -9.34
CA ASN A 32 3.59 0.05 -10.54
C ASN A 32 2.97 1.14 -11.41
N ALA A 33 1.65 1.10 -11.61
CA ALA A 33 0.94 2.14 -12.34
C ALA A 33 1.06 3.50 -11.64
N LEU A 34 0.78 3.56 -10.33
CA LEU A 34 0.88 4.79 -9.55
C LEU A 34 2.29 5.40 -9.59
N MET A 35 3.33 4.60 -9.34
CA MET A 35 4.71 5.08 -9.33
C MET A 35 5.19 5.46 -10.73
N GLY A 36 4.79 4.72 -11.76
CA GLY A 36 5.10 5.06 -13.15
C GLY A 36 4.42 6.37 -13.58
N THR A 37 3.15 6.56 -13.23
CA THR A 37 2.43 7.82 -13.49
C THR A 37 3.04 8.98 -12.72
N LEU A 38 3.39 8.81 -11.44
CA LEU A 38 4.06 9.84 -10.65
C LEU A 38 5.40 10.25 -11.27
N LEU A 39 6.20 9.27 -11.74
CA LEU A 39 7.45 9.55 -12.44
C LEU A 39 7.23 10.38 -13.72
N VAL A 40 6.26 9.99 -14.56
CA VAL A 40 5.94 10.74 -15.78
C VAL A 40 5.45 12.15 -15.44
N TYR A 41 4.61 12.29 -14.41
CA TYR A 41 4.15 13.58 -13.92
C TYR A 41 5.32 14.46 -13.46
N ASP A 42 6.26 13.92 -12.69
CA ASP A 42 7.43 14.65 -12.21
C ASP A 42 8.36 15.11 -13.33
N LEU A 43 8.46 14.35 -14.42
CA LEU A 43 9.31 14.70 -15.56
C LEU A 43 8.66 15.66 -16.56
N CYS A 44 7.33 15.60 -16.71
CA CYS A 44 6.64 16.29 -17.81
C CYS A 44 5.77 17.47 -17.35
N SER A 45 5.48 17.61 -16.05
CA SER A 45 4.63 18.68 -15.53
C SER A 45 5.45 19.85 -15.00
N ASN A 46 5.22 21.05 -15.53
CA ASN A 46 5.80 22.28 -14.97
C ASN A 46 5.29 22.58 -13.55
N SER A 47 4.18 21.96 -13.13
CA SER A 47 3.59 22.12 -11.80
C SER A 47 3.96 21.01 -10.82
N SER A 48 4.83 20.06 -11.20
CA SER A 48 5.31 19.07 -10.23
C SER A 48 6.17 19.74 -9.16
N VAL A 49 6.02 19.31 -7.90
CA VAL A 49 6.90 19.72 -6.81
C VAL A 49 8.36 19.28 -7.01
N ALA A 50 8.61 18.35 -7.93
CA ALA A 50 9.96 17.90 -8.31
C ALA A 50 10.66 18.91 -9.24
N ASN A 51 9.91 19.82 -9.86
CA ASN A 51 10.47 20.90 -10.67
C ASN A 51 11.09 21.96 -9.73
N PRO A 52 12.40 22.25 -9.83
CA PRO A 52 13.07 23.23 -8.96
C PRO A 52 12.53 24.67 -9.14
N GLU A 53 11.83 24.96 -10.23
CA GLU A 53 11.20 26.26 -10.46
C GLU A 53 9.87 26.42 -9.72
N VAL A 54 9.30 25.33 -9.18
CA VAL A 54 8.06 25.37 -8.40
C VAL A 54 8.37 25.78 -6.95
N PRO A 55 7.87 26.93 -6.47
CA PRO A 55 8.12 27.36 -5.10
C PRO A 55 7.32 26.51 -4.11
N LEU A 56 8.00 26.02 -3.07
CA LEU A 56 7.37 25.28 -1.97
C LEU A 56 7.20 26.22 -0.76
N SER A 57 6.05 26.16 -0.10
CA SER A 57 5.84 26.92 1.14
C SER A 57 6.51 26.24 2.34
N ASN A 58 6.69 24.91 2.27
CA ASN A 58 7.40 24.10 3.24
C ASN A 58 8.18 22.96 2.55
N PRO A 59 9.44 22.66 2.94
CA PRO A 59 10.20 21.54 2.37
C PRO A 59 9.50 20.18 2.43
N LEU A 60 8.59 19.96 3.38
CA LEU A 60 7.84 18.72 3.53
C LEU A 60 6.79 18.50 2.43
N GLU A 61 6.46 19.50 1.63
CA GLU A 61 5.55 19.37 0.49
C GLU A 61 6.05 18.35 -0.55
N LEU A 62 7.37 18.19 -0.68
CA LEU A 62 7.99 17.14 -1.50
C LEU A 62 7.54 15.74 -1.08
N PHE A 63 7.39 15.50 0.22
CA PHE A 63 6.94 14.21 0.72
C PHE A 63 5.42 14.06 0.70
N MET A 64 4.68 15.16 0.91
CA MET A 64 3.23 15.13 1.00
C MET A 64 2.54 14.94 -0.36
N SER A 65 2.99 15.66 -1.39
CA SER A 65 2.36 15.65 -2.71
C SER A 65 2.48 14.30 -3.43
N GLY A 66 3.60 13.59 -3.25
CA GLY A 66 3.81 12.24 -3.78
C GLY A 66 3.34 11.10 -2.87
N ALA A 67 2.71 11.41 -1.73
CA ALA A 67 2.39 10.40 -0.72
C ALA A 67 1.26 9.46 -1.14
N ASN A 68 1.60 8.18 -1.36
CA ASN A 68 0.64 7.10 -1.60
C ASN A 68 0.56 6.16 -0.38
N HIS A 69 0.16 6.69 0.78
CA HIS A 69 0.31 6.00 2.06
C HIS A 69 -0.80 4.96 2.39
N GLY A 70 -1.79 4.76 1.52
CA GLY A 70 -2.83 3.74 1.72
C GLY A 70 -3.61 3.86 3.03
N GLY A 71 -3.90 5.08 3.48
CA GLY A 71 -4.60 5.34 4.76
C GLY A 71 -3.70 5.36 6.02
N LEU A 72 -2.45 4.89 5.92
CA LEU A 72 -1.54 4.77 7.07
C LEU A 72 -1.33 6.07 7.86
N TRP A 73 -1.12 7.21 7.20
CA TRP A 73 -0.86 8.48 7.88
C TRP A 73 -2.07 9.01 8.67
N ARG A 74 -3.26 8.55 8.31
CA ARG A 74 -4.52 8.89 8.99
C ARG A 74 -4.90 7.84 10.05
N SER A 75 -4.13 6.77 10.17
CA SER A 75 -4.39 5.71 11.14
C SER A 75 -4.21 6.24 12.56
N PRO A 76 -5.17 5.99 13.47
CA PRO A 76 -4.99 6.30 14.89
C PRO A 76 -4.01 5.34 15.58
N LEU A 77 -3.62 4.26 14.90
CA LEU A 77 -2.79 3.19 15.44
C LEU A 77 -1.44 3.11 14.73
N LYS A 78 -0.38 2.89 15.51
CA LYS A 78 0.95 2.55 14.98
C LYS A 78 0.91 1.15 14.38
N ILE A 79 1.52 0.99 13.19
CA ILE A 79 1.56 -0.32 12.48
C ILE A 79 2.03 -1.45 13.39
N ARG A 80 3.14 -1.22 14.12
CA ARG A 80 3.74 -2.27 14.96
C ARG A 80 2.80 -2.76 16.06
N SER A 81 1.88 -1.92 16.53
CA SER A 81 0.90 -2.29 17.57
C SER A 81 -0.22 -3.17 17.03
N VAL A 82 -0.49 -3.14 15.73
CA VAL A 82 -1.59 -3.90 15.11
C VAL A 82 -1.11 -5.03 14.22
N LEU A 83 0.18 -5.09 13.89
CA LEU A 83 0.73 -6.00 12.90
C LEU A 83 0.50 -7.47 13.25
N GLU A 84 0.79 -7.85 14.49
CA GLU A 84 0.62 -9.23 14.98
C GLU A 84 -0.86 -9.63 15.01
N ILE A 85 -1.72 -8.71 15.44
CA ILE A 85 -3.17 -8.92 15.48
C ILE A 85 -3.74 -9.02 14.06
N ALA A 86 -3.27 -8.17 13.14
CA ALA A 86 -3.61 -8.22 11.73
C ALA A 86 -3.18 -9.55 11.09
N ALA A 87 -2.00 -10.06 11.42
CA ALA A 87 -1.52 -11.36 10.95
C ALA A 87 -2.40 -12.50 11.44
N LEU A 88 -2.72 -12.55 12.74
CA LEU A 88 -3.62 -13.57 13.30
C LEU A 88 -5.01 -13.51 12.65
N ARG A 89 -5.59 -12.31 12.51
CA ARG A 89 -6.88 -12.13 11.82
C ARG A 89 -6.81 -12.54 10.35
N GLY A 90 -5.70 -12.25 9.67
CA GLY A 90 -5.44 -12.67 8.31
C GLY A 90 -5.51 -14.19 8.17
N VAL A 91 -4.78 -14.92 9.02
CA VAL A 91 -4.80 -16.40 9.05
C VAL A 91 -6.21 -16.94 9.28
N VAL A 92 -6.94 -16.38 10.26
CA VAL A 92 -8.33 -16.81 10.54
C VAL A 92 -9.23 -16.54 9.32
N SER A 93 -9.15 -15.36 8.72
CA SER A 93 -9.97 -15.00 7.56
C SER A 93 -9.69 -15.87 6.33
N GLU A 94 -8.44 -16.28 6.14
CA GLU A 94 -8.02 -17.13 5.03
C GLU A 94 -8.45 -18.58 5.25
N SER A 95 -8.37 -19.07 6.49
CA SER A 95 -8.84 -20.40 6.87
C SER A 95 -10.37 -20.56 6.79
N LEU A 96 -11.11 -19.46 6.93
CA LEU A 96 -12.58 -19.43 6.82
C LEU A 96 -13.06 -19.14 5.38
N ARG A 97 -12.16 -18.83 4.45
CA ARG A 97 -12.52 -18.58 3.05
C ARG A 97 -12.91 -19.93 2.42
N PRO A 98 -14.15 -20.09 1.91
CA PRO A 98 -14.56 -21.33 1.29
C PRO A 98 -13.63 -21.65 0.12
N ARG A 99 -13.11 -22.88 0.11
CA ARG A 99 -12.27 -23.43 -0.93
C ARG A 99 -13.06 -23.40 -2.25
N ARG A 100 -12.68 -22.48 -3.15
CA ARG A 100 -13.23 -22.46 -4.52
C ARG A 100 -12.50 -23.54 -5.32
N ASP A 101 -12.97 -24.76 -5.18
CA ASP A 101 -12.48 -25.91 -5.92
C ASP A 101 -13.42 -26.18 -7.09
N ILE A 102 -12.89 -26.04 -8.31
CA ILE A 102 -13.29 -26.75 -9.55
C ILE A 102 -14.63 -26.30 -10.18
N VAL A 103 -14.55 -25.37 -11.15
CA VAL A 103 -15.43 -25.41 -12.32
C VAL A 103 -14.75 -26.34 -13.32
N PRO A 104 -15.32 -27.51 -13.68
CA PRO A 104 -14.75 -28.36 -14.72
C PRO A 104 -14.89 -27.68 -16.10
N PRO A 105 -14.07 -28.07 -17.10
CA PRO A 105 -14.02 -27.43 -18.42
C PRO A 105 -15.34 -27.49 -19.19
#